data_AF-A0ABD5DFP6-F1
#
_entry.id   AF-A0ABD5DFP6-F1
#
_cell.length_a   1.000
_cell.length_b   1.000
_cell.length_c   1.000
_cell.angle_alpha   90.00
_cell.angle_beta   90.00
_cell.angle_gamma   90.00
#
_symmetry.space_group_name_H-M   'P 1'
#
loop_
_entity.id
_entity.type
_entity.pdbx_description
1 polymer ?
#
loop_
_entity_poly.entity_id
_entity_poly.type
_entity_poly.pdbx_seq_one_letter_code
_entity_poly.pdbx_strand_id
1 'polypeptide(L)'
;LLTADRPPELIDCGANQAIRQPGMFASHPAQTISLPRPSQDIPARWLVSTIDQALGALHAGGVHINCPFAEPLYGDMDETGVE
;
A
#
# COMPACT_ATOMS: atom_id res chain seq x y z
N LEU A 1 -0.61 2.44 -10.63
CA LEU A 1 -1.75 1.71 -10.04
C LEU A 1 -1.61 1.79 -8.54
N LEU A 2 -2.55 2.44 -7.87
CA LEU A 2 -2.68 2.39 -6.41
C LEU A 2 -3.79 1.38 -6.12
N THR A 3 -3.45 0.21 -5.57
CA THR A 3 -4.43 -0.84 -5.28
C THR A 3 -4.64 -0.96 -3.78
N ALA A 4 -5.86 -0.72 -3.32
CA ALA A 4 -6.21 -0.95 -1.92
C ALA A 4 -6.24 -2.45 -1.63
N ASP A 5 -5.70 -2.83 -0.47
CA ASP A 5 -5.63 -4.22 -0.04
C ASP A 5 -6.13 -4.39 1.40
N ARG A 6 -6.48 -5.62 1.75
CA ARG A 6 -6.76 -6.00 3.13
C ARG A 6 -5.46 -6.08 3.93
N PRO A 7 -5.50 -5.83 5.24
CA PRO A 7 -4.31 -5.90 6.07
C PRO A 7 -3.83 -7.35 6.17
N PRO A 8 -2.54 -7.60 6.49
CA PRO A 8 -1.96 -8.94 6.46
C PRO A 8 -2.72 -10.00 7.27
N GLU A 9 -3.30 -9.60 8.39
CA GLU A 9 -4.12 -10.44 9.28
C GLU A 9 -5.42 -10.96 8.63
N LEU A 10 -5.85 -10.37 7.51
CA LEU A 10 -7.05 -10.77 6.76
C LEU A 10 -6.74 -11.49 5.44
N ILE A 11 -5.47 -11.81 5.16
CA ILE A 11 -5.08 -12.58 3.98
C ILE A 11 -5.05 -14.08 4.31
N ASP A 12 -5.47 -14.91 3.36
CA ASP A 12 -5.47 -16.39 3.46
C ASP A 12 -6.31 -16.97 4.62
N CYS A 13 -7.29 -16.23 5.12
CA CYS A 13 -8.17 -16.63 6.23
C CYS A 13 -9.67 -16.71 5.89
N GLY A 14 -10.02 -16.64 4.59
CA GLY A 14 -11.42 -16.66 4.14
C GLY A 14 -12.17 -15.34 4.30
N ALA A 15 -11.45 -14.25 4.59
CA ALA A 15 -12.05 -12.92 4.61
C ALA A 15 -12.62 -12.55 3.22
N ASN A 16 -13.81 -11.95 3.23
CA ASN A 16 -14.47 -11.56 1.98
C ASN A 16 -13.63 -10.53 1.21
N GLN A 17 -13.50 -10.74 -0.10
CA GLN A 17 -12.74 -9.87 -1.01
C GLN A 17 -11.28 -9.62 -0.58
N ALA A 18 -10.66 -10.58 0.11
CA ALA A 18 -9.24 -10.59 0.42
C ALA A 18 -8.50 -11.59 -0.49
N ILE A 19 -7.49 -11.12 -1.23
CA ILE A 19 -6.65 -11.94 -2.10
C ILE A 19 -5.19 -11.56 -1.92
N ARG A 20 -4.26 -12.40 -2.39
CA ARG A 20 -2.83 -12.07 -2.42
C ARG A 20 -2.53 -11.08 -3.57
N GLN A 21 -2.53 -9.78 -3.28
CA GLN A 21 -2.23 -8.73 -4.27
C GLN A 21 -0.73 -8.48 -4.52
N PRO A 22 0.17 -8.55 -3.52
CA PRO A 22 1.60 -8.31 -3.76
C PRO A 22 2.16 -9.23 -4.85
N GLY A 23 2.71 -8.64 -5.93
CA GLY A 23 3.27 -9.38 -7.05
C GLY A 23 2.25 -9.98 -8.03
N MET A 24 0.95 -9.69 -7.90
CA MET A 24 -0.09 -10.29 -8.75
C MET A 24 0.05 -9.98 -10.25
N PHE A 25 0.75 -8.91 -10.61
CA PHE A 25 1.03 -8.53 -12.01
C PHE A 25 2.34 -9.09 -12.57
N ALA A 26 3.07 -9.89 -11.77
CA ALA A 26 4.37 -10.45 -12.13
C ALA A 26 5.34 -9.37 -12.68
N SER A 27 5.94 -9.59 -13.85
CA SER A 27 6.94 -8.71 -14.46
C SER A 27 6.35 -7.60 -15.34
N HIS A 28 5.03 -7.39 -15.35
CA HIS A 28 4.42 -6.37 -16.21
C HIS A 28 4.65 -4.93 -15.72
N PRO A 29 4.54 -4.61 -14.41
CA PRO A 29 4.90 -3.30 -13.90
C PRO A 29 6.42 -3.11 -14.00
N ALA A 30 6.84 -1.90 -14.37
CA ALA A 30 8.25 -1.52 -14.37
C ALA A 30 8.81 -1.39 -12.94
N GLN A 31 7.96 -1.06 -11.97
CA GLN A 31 8.28 -1.03 -10.55
C GLN A 31 7.10 -1.58 -9.75
N THR A 32 7.38 -2.25 -8.63
CA THR A 32 6.35 -2.73 -7.70
C THR A 32 6.75 -2.39 -6.27
N ILE A 33 5.80 -1.83 -5.52
CA ILE A 33 5.94 -1.46 -4.12
C ILE A 33 4.80 -2.14 -3.37
N SER A 34 5.13 -2.92 -2.34
CA SER A 34 4.14 -3.40 -1.38
C SER A 34 4.31 -2.59 -0.10
N LEU A 35 3.39 -1.66 0.17
CA LEU A 35 3.45 -0.89 1.40
C LEU A 35 3.16 -1.80 2.60
N PRO A 36 3.81 -1.55 3.76
CA PRO A 36 3.46 -2.21 5.01
C PRO A 36 2.09 -1.74 5.51
N ARG A 37 1.54 -2.45 6.50
CA ARG A 37 0.39 -1.97 7.26
C ARG A 37 0.70 -0.57 7.83
N PRO A 38 -0.19 0.42 7.68
CA PRO A 38 -0.01 1.74 8.27
C PRO A 38 0.31 1.67 9.76
N SER A 39 1.34 2.39 10.18
CA SER A 39 1.76 2.59 11.56
C SER A 39 2.54 3.89 11.68
N GLN A 40 2.37 4.61 12.79
CA GLN A 40 3.16 5.81 13.13
C GLN A 40 4.64 5.48 13.44
N ASP A 41 4.96 4.22 13.73
CA ASP A 41 6.35 3.76 13.90
C ASP A 41 7.16 3.87 12.61
N ILE A 42 6.47 3.89 11.46
CA ILE A 42 7.07 4.08 10.15
C ILE A 42 7.08 5.57 9.87
N PRO A 43 8.26 6.21 9.78
CA PRO A 43 8.32 7.65 9.63
C PRO A 43 7.82 8.04 8.24
N ALA A 44 7.02 9.11 8.14
CA ALA A 44 6.46 9.60 6.88
C ALA A 44 7.54 9.85 5.80
N ARG A 45 8.75 10.24 6.22
CA ARG A 45 9.91 10.39 5.32
C ARG A 45 10.26 9.12 4.56
N TRP A 46 10.11 7.94 5.19
CA TRP A 46 10.35 6.67 4.52
C TRP A 46 9.30 6.41 3.43
N LEU A 47 8.02 6.70 3.73
CA LEU A 47 6.93 6.51 2.77
C LEU A 47 7.13 7.39 1.53
N VAL A 48 7.38 8.68 1.72
CA VAL A 48 7.61 9.60 0.59
C VAL A 48 8.90 9.24 -0.16
N SER A 49 10.00 8.93 0.52
CA SER A 49 11.25 8.52 -0.15
C SER A 49 11.10 7.23 -0.95
N THR A 50 10.29 6.27 -0.49
CA THR A 50 10.04 5.02 -1.22
C THR A 50 9.28 5.30 -2.53
N ILE A 51 8.28 6.18 -2.47
CA ILE A 51 7.51 6.59 -3.64
C ILE A 51 8.39 7.40 -4.60
N ASP A 52 9.15 8.36 -4.08
CA ASP A 52 10.07 9.19 -4.86
C ASP A 52 11.13 8.36 -5.57
N GLN A 53 11.70 7.34 -4.91
CA GLN A 53 12.67 6.45 -5.51
C GLN A 53 12.06 5.67 -6.68
N ALA A 54 10.86 5.10 -6.50
CA ALA A 54 10.21 4.31 -7.54
C ALA A 54 9.82 5.17 -8.76
N LEU A 55 9.32 6.39 -8.53
CA LEU A 55 8.93 7.30 -9.60
C LEU A 55 10.13 7.99 -10.26
N GLY A 56 11.15 8.39 -9.48
CA GLY A 56 12.36 9.02 -10.00
C GLY A 56 13.22 8.08 -10.85
N ALA A 57 13.21 6.78 -10.56
CA ALA A 57 13.88 5.76 -11.37
C ALA A 57 13.05 5.26 -12.58
N LEU A 58 11.78 5.70 -12.71
CA LEU A 58 10.88 5.18 -13.74
C LEU A 58 11.16 5.83 -15.10
N HIS A 59 11.75 5.06 -16.02
CA HIS A 59 11.94 5.52 -17.39
C HIS A 59 10.65 5.45 -18.23
N ALA A 60 9.91 4.35 -18.13
CA ALA A 60 8.64 4.11 -18.80
C ALA A 60 7.88 2.96 -18.12
N GLY A 61 6.60 2.78 -18.45
CA GLY A 61 5.76 1.70 -17.94
C GLY A 61 4.98 2.06 -16.68
N GLY A 62 4.33 1.07 -16.08
CA GLY A 62 3.47 1.25 -14.91
C GLY A 62 4.19 0.94 -13.59
N VAL A 63 3.82 1.66 -12.53
CA VAL A 63 4.18 1.33 -11.14
C VAL A 63 2.97 0.74 -10.43
N HIS A 64 3.14 -0.42 -9.81
CA HIS A 64 2.13 -0.99 -8.92
C HIS A 64 2.50 -0.68 -7.47
N ILE A 65 1.60 0.01 -6.76
CA ILE A 65 1.74 0.30 -5.34
C ILE A 65 0.54 -0.35 -4.63
N ASN A 66 0.82 -1.41 -3.87
CA ASN A 66 -0.16 -2.10 -3.05
C ASN A 66 -0.28 -1.41 -1.68
N CYS A 67 -1.49 -1.08 -1.26
CA CYS A 67 -1.77 -0.24 -0.10
C CYS A 67 -2.72 -0.97 0.88
N PRO A 68 -2.21 -1.68 1.89
CA PRO A 68 -3.06 -2.34 2.88
C PRO A 68 -3.67 -1.32 3.86
N PHE A 69 -4.97 -1.42 4.14
CA PHE A 69 -5.65 -0.61 5.15
C PHE A 69 -6.51 -1.49 6.06
N ALA A 70 -6.32 -1.35 7.38
CA ALA A 70 -7.17 -2.01 8.37
C ALA A 70 -8.43 -1.18 8.64
N GLU A 71 -9.52 -1.83 9.04
CA GLU A 71 -10.73 -1.16 9.52
C GLU A 71 -10.48 -0.56 10.92
N PRO A 72 -11.21 0.52 11.28
CA PRO A 72 -12.29 1.18 10.55
C PRO A 72 -11.81 2.07 9.38
N LEU A 73 -12.56 2.10 8.27
CA LEU A 73 -12.24 2.92 7.08
C LEU A 73 -13.03 4.23 7.00
N TYR A 74 -14.02 4.39 7.88
CA TYR A 74 -14.93 5.53 7.91
C TYR A 74 -14.90 6.16 9.30
N GLY A 75 -15.02 7.48 9.33
CA GLY A 75 -14.97 8.29 10.54
C GLY A 75 -14.74 9.73 10.13
N ASP A 76 -15.06 10.67 11.02
CA ASP A 76 -14.63 12.04 10.84
C ASP A 76 -13.14 12.13 11.17
N MET A 77 -12.41 12.97 10.42
CA MET A 77 -11.04 13.30 10.80
C MET A 77 -11.07 13.95 12.17
N ASP A 78 -10.25 13.46 13.08
CA ASP A 78 -9.96 14.19 14.31
C ASP A 78 -9.16 15.47 13.95
N GLU A 79 -9.30 16.54 14.75
CA GLU A 79 -8.53 17.77 14.50
C GLU A 79 -7.00 17.55 14.63
N THR A 80 -6.61 16.38 15.14
CA THR A 80 -5.22 15.95 15.35
C THR A 80 -4.58 15.28 14.14
N GLY A 81 -5.35 14.70 13.21
CA GLY A 81 -4.86 14.07 11.99
C GLY A 81 -3.98 12.82 12.22
N VAL A 82 -4.14 12.15 13.36
CA VAL A 82 -3.24 11.10 13.85
C VAL A 82 -4.02 10.03 14.61
N GLU A 83 -4.36 8.92 13.95
CA GLU A 83 -4.61 7.62 14.60
C GLU A 83 -3.51 6.62 14.20
#